data_AF-A0A6J6KI32-F1
#
_entry.id   AF-A0A6J6KI32-F1
#
_cell.length_a   1.000
_cell.length_b   1.000
_cell.length_c   1.000
_cell.angle_alpha   90.00
_cell.angle_beta   90.00
_cell.angle_gamma   90.00
#
_symmetry.space_group_name_H-M   'P 1'
#
loop_
_entity.id
_entity.type
_entity.pdbx_description
1 polymer ?
#
loop_
_entity_poly.entity_id
_entity_poly.type
_entity_poly.pdbx_seq_one_letter_code
_entity_poly.pdbx_strand_id
1 'polypeptide(L)'
;MSLGRSTSMGLVGLAGNAVTVEVDISDGLPHYNLLGLPDAALTESRDRVRAALTNSGEVWPNRKVTVSLSPAWLPKSGSSFDLSIALSILVASGSLSQESIDSTLILGELALDGSIRGVNGVLPALIAGHREQITRAIIPVANIDEGALLESMKIVAFNHLSELLVFLRTGVGTSATPDQIEVDNQSLLDFEDVAGQSRARFGAEVAAAGGHHLLLIGPPGAGKTMIASRIPTILPPLTTEESLEVTALHSVAGTLSQRSPMSRIAPIVAPHHSATRVAMVGGGAHVIRPGACSLAHHGVLFIDEAPECATGILDSLRQPLESGTITIARSIGNITFPSQFLLVLAANPCPCGKFAGRGLACSCSSVQVRRYLGKLSGPLMDRIDMRITVEPVGRADISSQTLGESSAVIAQRVLAARTIAAQRFAGRGFTLNSQIPARDLRTDFKPDRQAMAFLHDELDRERLTARGLHKVIRLGWTLADLAGRNQPTLEDVTQAYALREGGIS
;
A
#
# COMPACT_ATOMS: atom_id res chain seq x y z
N MET A 1 25.26 -17.19 -36.67
CA MET A 1 23.97 -17.47 -36.01
C MET A 1 23.24 -16.14 -35.92
N SER A 2 22.05 -16.03 -36.51
CA SER A 2 21.20 -14.83 -36.49
C SER A 2 20.22 -14.87 -35.31
N LEU A 3 20.77 -15.17 -34.13
CA LEU A 3 20.04 -15.29 -32.87
C LEU A 3 20.45 -14.14 -31.95
N GLY A 4 19.47 -13.41 -31.43
CA GLY A 4 19.66 -12.40 -30.40
C GLY A 4 18.86 -12.74 -29.15
N ARG A 5 19.46 -12.54 -27.98
CA ARG A 5 18.84 -12.87 -26.70
C ARG A 5 18.92 -11.68 -25.75
N SER A 6 17.83 -11.41 -25.05
CA SER A 6 17.82 -10.45 -23.95
C SER A 6 17.00 -10.97 -22.78
N THR A 7 17.20 -10.38 -21.61
CA THR A 7 16.47 -10.71 -20.39
C THR A 7 15.54 -9.56 -20.03
N SER A 8 14.28 -9.89 -19.80
CA SER A 8 13.24 -9.00 -19.26
C SER A 8 12.61 -9.66 -18.03
N MET A 9 11.58 -9.03 -17.47
CA MET A 9 10.88 -9.53 -16.29
C MET A 9 9.38 -9.47 -16.50
N GLY A 10 8.70 -10.59 -16.28
CA GLY A 10 7.23 -10.65 -16.18
C GLY A 10 6.82 -10.59 -14.72
N LEU A 11 5.74 -9.86 -14.41
CA LEU A 11 5.23 -9.74 -13.04
C LEU A 11 3.91 -10.50 -12.88
N VAL A 12 3.82 -11.24 -11.78
CA VAL A 12 2.58 -11.82 -11.26
C VAL A 12 2.35 -11.24 -9.86
N GLY A 13 1.64 -10.11 -9.81
CA GLY A 13 1.51 -9.33 -8.59
C GLY A 13 2.81 -8.64 -8.24
N LEU A 14 3.38 -8.95 -7.08
CA LEU A 14 4.70 -8.47 -6.67
C LEU A 14 5.84 -9.44 -7.01
N ALA A 15 5.51 -10.67 -7.44
CA ALA A 15 6.52 -11.65 -7.83
C ALA A 15 7.00 -11.38 -9.26
N GLY A 16 8.31 -11.24 -9.43
CA GLY A 16 8.94 -11.19 -10.75
C GLY A 16 9.46 -12.56 -11.17
N ASN A 17 9.30 -12.86 -12.45
CA ASN A 17 9.81 -14.05 -13.12
C ASN A 17 10.61 -13.62 -14.36
N ALA A 18 11.87 -14.05 -14.46
CA ALA A 18 12.66 -13.70 -15.63
C ALA A 18 12.03 -14.24 -16.91
N VAL A 19 11.99 -13.36 -17.91
CA VAL A 19 11.51 -13.67 -19.25
C VAL A 19 12.68 -13.53 -20.20
N THR A 20 13.08 -14.63 -20.83
CA THR A 20 14.05 -14.57 -21.91
C THR A 20 13.33 -14.18 -23.21
N VAL A 21 13.81 -13.14 -23.87
CA VAL A 21 13.37 -12.71 -25.19
C VAL A 21 14.39 -13.17 -26.23
N GLU A 22 14.01 -14.17 -27.01
CA GLU A 22 14.85 -14.71 -28.09
C GLU A 22 14.31 -14.29 -29.45
N VAL A 23 15.20 -13.85 -30.32
CA VAL A 23 14.85 -13.45 -31.68
C VAL A 23 15.72 -14.22 -32.66
N ASP A 24 15.08 -14.92 -33.59
CA ASP A 24 15.72 -15.58 -34.72
C ASP A 24 15.33 -14.88 -36.02
N ILE A 25 16.32 -14.56 -36.86
CA ILE A 25 16.12 -14.01 -38.19
C ILE A 25 16.54 -15.04 -39.23
N SER A 26 15.57 -15.55 -40.00
CA SER A 26 15.80 -16.57 -41.02
C SER A 26 15.58 -16.04 -42.44
N ASP A 27 16.09 -16.74 -43.45
CA ASP A 27 15.76 -16.44 -44.84
C ASP A 27 14.27 -16.71 -45.14
N GLY A 28 13.71 -15.93 -46.07
CA GLY A 28 12.32 -16.02 -46.46
C GLY A 28 11.65 -14.66 -46.64
N LEU A 29 10.36 -14.68 -47.00
CA LEU A 29 9.55 -13.48 -47.14
C LEU A 29 9.43 -12.75 -45.78
N PRO A 30 9.35 -11.40 -45.79
CA PRO A 30 9.19 -10.61 -44.57
C PRO A 30 7.95 -11.04 -43.80
N HIS A 31 8.17 -11.59 -42.61
CA HIS A 31 7.10 -12.07 -41.73
C HIS A 31 7.53 -11.92 -40.28
N TYR A 32 6.59 -11.57 -39.41
CA TYR A 32 6.83 -11.43 -37.98
C TYR A 32 5.92 -12.39 -37.23
N ASN A 33 6.52 -13.24 -36.39
CA ASN A 33 5.79 -14.18 -35.56
C ASN A 33 6.22 -14.02 -34.09
N LEU A 34 5.24 -13.89 -33.19
CA LEU A 34 5.46 -13.77 -31.75
C LEU A 34 4.91 -15.01 -31.03
N LEU A 35 5.79 -15.72 -30.34
CA LEU A 35 5.50 -16.94 -29.59
C LEU A 35 5.53 -16.66 -28.07
N GLY A 36 4.72 -17.40 -27.30
CA GLY A 36 4.75 -17.34 -25.82
C GLY A 36 3.50 -16.77 -25.13
N LEU A 37 2.33 -16.89 -25.77
CA LEU A 37 1.02 -16.40 -25.30
C LEU A 37 0.96 -14.88 -25.05
N PRO A 38 1.23 -14.05 -26.07
CA PRO A 38 1.13 -12.59 -25.93
C PRO A 38 -0.31 -12.12 -25.80
N ASP A 39 -0.53 -11.02 -25.07
CA ASP A 39 -1.78 -10.28 -25.09
C ASP A 39 -1.89 -9.39 -26.35
N ALA A 40 -3.00 -8.65 -26.47
CA ALA A 40 -3.22 -7.73 -27.59
C ALA A 40 -2.14 -6.63 -27.64
N ALA A 41 -1.72 -6.10 -26.49
CA ALA A 41 -0.70 -5.05 -26.41
C ALA A 41 0.67 -5.52 -26.92
N LEU A 42 1.05 -6.77 -26.64
CA LEU A 42 2.24 -7.42 -27.19
C LEU A 42 2.10 -7.77 -28.67
N THR A 43 0.89 -8.06 -29.15
CA THR A 43 0.66 -8.27 -30.58
C THR A 43 0.87 -6.97 -31.37
N GLU A 44 0.46 -5.83 -30.81
CA GLU A 44 0.71 -4.50 -31.36
C GLU A 44 2.17 -4.04 -31.22
N SER A 45 2.96 -4.69 -30.34
CA SER A 45 4.39 -4.39 -30.12
C SER A 45 5.18 -4.40 -31.42
N ARG A 46 4.85 -5.28 -32.38
CA ARG A 46 5.52 -5.33 -33.69
C ARG A 46 5.58 -3.97 -34.36
N ASP A 47 4.44 -3.28 -34.44
CA ASP A 47 4.33 -2.03 -35.18
C ASP A 47 5.01 -0.90 -34.41
N ARG A 48 4.94 -0.92 -33.07
CA ARG A 48 5.68 0.02 -32.20
C ARG A 48 7.20 -0.15 -32.31
N VAL A 49 7.70 -1.37 -32.15
CA VAL A 49 9.12 -1.69 -32.22
C VAL A 49 9.67 -1.37 -33.62
N ARG A 50 8.94 -1.71 -34.69
CA ARG A 50 9.36 -1.36 -36.05
C ARG A 50 9.48 0.15 -36.25
N ALA A 51 8.46 0.91 -35.83
CA ALA A 51 8.46 2.36 -35.96
C ALA A 51 9.60 2.99 -35.15
N ALA A 52 9.76 2.56 -33.89
CA ALA A 52 10.81 3.02 -32.98
C ALA A 52 12.22 2.77 -33.55
N LEU A 53 12.48 1.57 -34.07
CA LEU A 53 13.76 1.24 -34.72
C LEU A 53 14.02 2.15 -35.92
N THR A 54 13.04 2.27 -36.81
CA THR A 54 13.16 3.09 -38.03
C THR A 54 13.40 4.56 -37.71
N ASN A 55 12.66 5.11 -36.75
CA ASN A 55 12.78 6.51 -36.33
C ASN A 55 14.02 6.77 -35.46
N SER A 56 14.66 5.71 -34.95
CA SER A 56 15.96 5.80 -34.26
C SER A 56 17.16 5.61 -35.20
N GLY A 57 16.93 5.52 -36.52
CA GLY A 57 17.99 5.36 -37.52
C GLY A 57 18.44 3.93 -37.77
N GLU A 58 17.73 2.94 -37.23
CA GLU A 58 18.01 1.52 -37.45
C GLU A 58 17.18 0.94 -38.61
N VAL A 59 17.68 -0.14 -39.21
CA VAL A 59 17.00 -0.82 -40.32
C VAL A 59 16.21 -2.02 -39.81
N TRP A 60 14.90 -2.01 -40.04
CA TRP A 60 14.08 -3.19 -39.80
C TRP A 60 14.49 -4.34 -40.75
N PRO A 61 14.73 -5.56 -40.25
CA PRO A 61 15.12 -6.68 -41.10
C PRO A 61 13.99 -7.07 -42.08
N ASN A 62 14.28 -7.01 -43.37
CA ASN A 62 13.35 -7.42 -44.43
C ASN A 62 13.35 -8.95 -44.66
N ARG A 63 13.27 -9.71 -43.56
CA ARG A 63 13.39 -11.17 -43.48
C ARG A 63 12.32 -11.73 -42.53
N LYS A 64 12.26 -13.05 -42.39
CA LYS A 64 11.40 -13.67 -41.38
C LYS A 64 12.01 -13.47 -39.99
N VAL A 65 11.26 -12.82 -39.10
CA VAL A 65 11.62 -12.56 -37.70
C VAL A 65 10.70 -13.39 -36.81
N THR A 66 11.29 -14.25 -35.99
CA THR A 66 10.57 -15.02 -34.97
C THR A 66 11.00 -14.55 -33.60
N VAL A 67 10.07 -14.01 -32.81
CA VAL A 67 10.29 -13.59 -31.43
C VAL A 67 9.65 -14.62 -30.51
N SER A 68 10.43 -15.12 -29.55
CA SER A 68 9.97 -16.06 -28.53
C SER A 68 10.17 -15.47 -27.15
N LEU A 69 9.11 -15.51 -26.34
CA LEU A 69 9.15 -15.12 -24.94
C LEU A 69 9.03 -16.37 -24.06
N SER A 70 10.11 -16.69 -23.33
CA SER A 70 10.21 -17.87 -22.46
C SER A 70 10.25 -17.47 -20.99
N PRO A 71 9.55 -18.17 -20.06
CA PRO A 71 8.85 -19.44 -20.26
C PRO A 71 7.41 -19.27 -20.74
N ALA A 72 6.91 -20.22 -21.55
CA ALA A 72 5.59 -20.13 -22.19
C ALA A 72 4.39 -20.17 -21.21
N TRP A 73 4.55 -20.72 -20.01
CA TRP A 73 3.48 -20.84 -19.00
C TRP A 73 3.19 -19.53 -18.27
N LEU A 74 4.13 -18.58 -18.28
CA LEU A 74 3.97 -17.29 -17.63
C LEU A 74 3.15 -16.36 -18.54
N PRO A 75 2.02 -15.80 -18.07
CA PRO A 75 1.30 -14.79 -18.83
C PRO A 75 2.18 -13.55 -18.99
N LYS A 76 2.34 -13.10 -20.23
CA LYS A 76 3.11 -11.91 -20.57
C LYS A 76 2.12 -10.87 -21.06
N SER A 77 2.07 -9.75 -20.37
CA SER A 77 1.06 -8.74 -20.62
C SER A 77 1.68 -7.35 -20.56
N GLY A 78 1.16 -6.45 -21.39
CA GLY A 78 1.62 -5.07 -21.49
C GLY A 78 2.83 -4.86 -22.41
N SER A 79 3.28 -3.62 -22.44
CA SER A 79 4.28 -3.07 -23.37
C SER A 79 5.72 -3.07 -22.84
N SER A 80 5.96 -3.60 -21.63
CA SER A 80 7.27 -3.53 -20.96
C SER A 80 8.39 -4.30 -21.65
N PHE A 81 8.04 -5.19 -22.59
CA PHE A 81 8.96 -6.00 -23.36
C PHE A 81 9.41 -5.35 -24.67
N ASP A 82 8.81 -4.23 -25.09
CA ASP A 82 9.07 -3.60 -26.38
C ASP A 82 10.57 -3.29 -26.55
N LEU A 83 11.21 -2.74 -25.52
CA LEU A 83 12.64 -2.44 -25.54
C LEU A 83 13.50 -3.71 -25.65
N SER A 84 13.18 -4.76 -24.90
CA SER A 84 13.90 -6.05 -24.94
C SER A 84 13.79 -6.70 -26.32
N ILE A 85 12.60 -6.65 -26.93
CA ILE A 85 12.35 -7.17 -28.29
C ILE A 85 13.18 -6.39 -29.31
N ALA A 86 13.18 -5.06 -29.23
CA ALA A 86 13.96 -4.21 -30.13
C ALA A 86 15.46 -4.52 -30.07
N LEU A 87 16.02 -4.63 -28.86
CA LEU A 87 17.45 -4.95 -28.68
C LEU A 87 17.78 -6.36 -29.15
N SER A 88 16.93 -7.37 -28.87
CA SER A 88 17.14 -8.73 -29.38
C SER A 88 17.10 -8.79 -30.92
N ILE A 89 16.23 -8.01 -31.58
CA ILE A 89 16.20 -7.89 -33.05
C ILE A 89 17.52 -7.33 -33.57
N LEU A 90 18.05 -6.27 -32.94
CA LEU A 90 19.30 -5.64 -33.34
C LEU A 90 20.53 -6.54 -33.12
N VAL A 91 20.52 -7.38 -32.09
CA VAL A 91 21.56 -8.40 -31.92
C VAL A 91 21.44 -9.49 -32.98
N ALA A 92 20.22 -10.00 -33.22
CA ALA A 92 19.98 -11.02 -34.23
C ALA A 92 20.35 -10.56 -35.65
N SER A 93 20.22 -9.26 -35.94
CA SER A 93 20.61 -8.65 -37.22
C SER A 93 22.11 -8.33 -37.32
N GLY A 94 22.87 -8.47 -36.23
CA GLY A 94 24.29 -8.11 -36.16
C GLY A 94 24.57 -6.62 -36.00
N SER A 95 23.55 -5.80 -35.74
CA SER A 95 23.68 -4.34 -35.52
C SER A 95 24.12 -3.97 -34.10
N LEU A 96 24.02 -4.92 -33.17
CA LEU A 96 24.53 -4.86 -31.79
C LEU A 96 25.24 -6.17 -31.44
N SER A 97 26.24 -6.10 -30.55
CA SER A 97 26.87 -7.29 -29.97
C SER A 97 26.02 -7.84 -28.83
N GLN A 98 25.89 -9.17 -28.73
CA GLN A 98 25.22 -9.86 -27.62
C GLN A 98 25.84 -9.47 -26.26
N GLU A 99 27.16 -9.33 -26.20
CA GLU A 99 27.90 -8.95 -24.99
C GLU A 99 27.46 -7.60 -24.40
N SER A 100 26.91 -6.70 -25.22
CA SER A 100 26.48 -5.36 -24.77
C SER A 100 25.25 -5.39 -23.86
N ILE A 101 24.45 -6.47 -23.95
CA ILE A 101 23.19 -6.66 -23.24
C ILE A 101 23.17 -7.93 -22.37
N ASP A 102 24.27 -8.67 -22.30
CA ASP A 102 24.41 -9.83 -21.42
C ASP A 102 24.27 -9.43 -19.95
N SER A 103 23.73 -10.34 -19.14
CA SER A 103 23.48 -10.14 -17.70
C SER A 103 22.78 -8.82 -17.38
N THR A 104 21.97 -8.31 -18.31
CA THR A 104 21.27 -7.03 -18.18
C THR A 104 19.77 -7.25 -18.24
N LEU A 105 19.06 -6.77 -17.22
CA LEU A 105 17.60 -6.73 -17.21
C LEU A 105 17.13 -5.51 -18.02
N ILE A 106 16.30 -5.73 -19.02
CA ILE A 106 15.79 -4.66 -19.89
C ILE A 106 14.28 -4.51 -19.69
N LEU A 107 13.86 -3.29 -19.37
CA LEU A 107 12.46 -2.92 -19.18
C LEU A 107 12.19 -1.60 -19.91
N GLY A 108 11.06 -1.51 -20.62
CA GLY A 108 10.62 -0.25 -21.21
C GLY A 108 9.61 -0.43 -22.34
N GLU A 109 8.66 0.50 -22.43
CA GLU A 109 7.76 0.63 -23.58
C GLU A 109 8.42 1.50 -24.64
N LEU A 110 8.25 1.15 -25.92
CA LEU A 110 8.69 2.00 -27.03
C LEU A 110 7.51 2.73 -27.64
N ALA A 111 7.63 4.05 -27.74
CA ALA A 111 6.77 4.88 -28.55
C ALA A 111 7.18 4.84 -30.03
N LEU A 112 6.27 5.25 -30.92
CA LEU A 112 6.50 5.19 -32.37
C LEU A 112 7.70 6.03 -32.84
N ASP A 113 8.02 7.11 -32.12
CA ASP A 113 9.13 8.03 -32.40
C ASP A 113 10.49 7.52 -31.93
N GLY A 114 10.53 6.44 -31.12
CA GLY A 114 11.74 5.92 -30.49
C GLY A 114 11.90 6.32 -29.02
N SER A 115 10.98 7.12 -28.46
CA SER A 115 10.98 7.46 -27.04
C SER A 115 10.74 6.22 -26.17
N ILE A 116 11.47 6.09 -25.07
CA ILE A 116 11.35 5.02 -24.08
C ILE A 116 10.42 5.49 -22.96
N ARG A 117 9.23 4.92 -22.87
CA ARG A 117 8.20 5.28 -21.90
C ARG A 117 8.32 4.47 -20.62
N GLY A 118 7.89 5.10 -19.52
CA GLY A 118 7.81 4.48 -18.22
C GLY A 118 6.86 3.28 -18.20
N VAL A 119 7.20 2.28 -17.39
CA VAL A 119 6.42 1.06 -17.21
C VAL A 119 6.08 0.86 -15.73
N ASN A 120 5.00 0.14 -15.45
CA ASN A 120 4.61 -0.17 -14.07
C ASN A 120 5.39 -1.37 -13.54
N GLY A 121 5.63 -1.41 -12.23
CA GLY A 121 6.27 -2.55 -11.57
C GLY A 121 7.79 -2.63 -11.75
N VAL A 122 8.48 -1.53 -12.05
CA VAL A 122 9.94 -1.55 -12.21
C VAL A 122 10.63 -2.00 -10.93
N LEU A 123 10.29 -1.44 -9.76
CA LEU A 123 10.91 -1.85 -8.50
C LEU A 123 10.80 -3.37 -8.20
N PRO A 124 9.61 -4.00 -8.18
CA PRO A 124 9.54 -5.45 -7.94
C PRO A 124 10.26 -6.27 -9.02
N ALA A 125 10.31 -5.78 -10.27
CA ALA A 125 11.07 -6.44 -11.32
C ALA A 125 12.58 -6.38 -11.07
N LEU A 126 13.10 -5.24 -10.61
CA LEU A 126 14.50 -5.06 -10.23
C LEU A 126 14.88 -5.93 -9.02
N ILE A 127 14.03 -5.97 -7.98
CA ILE A 127 14.23 -6.84 -6.81
C ILE A 127 14.29 -8.31 -7.24
N ALA A 128 13.40 -8.75 -8.13
CA ALA A 128 13.43 -10.11 -8.67
C ALA A 128 14.70 -10.38 -9.49
N GLY A 129 15.09 -9.44 -10.36
CA GLY A 129 16.32 -9.56 -11.16
C GLY A 129 17.57 -9.66 -10.30
N HIS A 130 17.65 -8.88 -9.22
CA HIS A 130 18.76 -8.94 -8.28
C HIS A 130 18.85 -10.29 -7.55
N ARG A 131 17.69 -10.87 -7.16
CA ARG A 131 17.64 -12.23 -6.59
C ARG A 131 18.11 -13.31 -7.57
N GLU A 132 17.92 -13.08 -8.87
CA GLU A 132 18.47 -13.91 -9.95
C GLU A 132 19.91 -13.55 -10.34
N GLN A 133 20.61 -12.76 -9.52
CA GLN A 133 22.01 -12.36 -9.73
C GLN A 133 22.26 -11.53 -10.99
N ILE A 134 21.22 -10.88 -11.54
CA ILE A 134 21.38 -9.88 -12.60
C ILE A 134 22.02 -8.64 -11.98
N THR A 135 23.12 -8.15 -12.58
CA THR A 135 23.95 -7.08 -11.99
C THR A 135 23.68 -5.71 -12.58
N ARG A 136 23.00 -5.64 -13.74
CA ARG A 136 22.72 -4.40 -14.46
C ARG A 136 21.28 -4.35 -14.94
N ALA A 137 20.64 -3.17 -14.89
CA ALA A 137 19.34 -2.94 -15.51
C ALA A 137 19.36 -1.71 -16.44
N ILE A 138 18.65 -1.83 -17.56
CA ILE A 138 18.29 -0.74 -18.45
C ILE A 138 16.80 -0.47 -18.26
N ILE A 139 16.47 0.75 -17.83
CA ILE A 139 15.08 1.17 -17.56
C ILE A 139 14.77 2.52 -18.21
N PRO A 140 13.50 2.93 -18.31
CA PRO A 140 13.13 4.27 -18.74
C PRO A 140 13.56 5.31 -17.70
N VAL A 141 13.93 6.52 -18.13
CA VAL A 141 14.22 7.64 -17.19
C VAL A 141 13.02 7.96 -16.30
N ALA A 142 11.80 7.80 -16.81
CA ALA A 142 10.58 7.97 -16.02
C ALA A 142 10.47 7.02 -14.81
N ASN A 143 11.26 5.95 -14.75
CA ASN A 143 11.31 5.01 -13.63
C ASN A 143 12.63 5.09 -12.84
N ILE A 144 13.46 6.11 -13.07
CA ILE A 144 14.80 6.17 -12.48
C ILE A 144 14.79 6.18 -10.95
N ASP A 145 13.80 6.85 -10.36
CA ASP A 145 13.66 6.93 -8.90
C ASP A 145 13.36 5.56 -8.28
N GLU A 146 12.63 4.69 -8.97
CA GLU A 146 12.44 3.30 -8.55
C GLU A 146 13.74 2.50 -8.64
N GLY A 147 14.54 2.75 -9.69
CA GLY A 147 15.84 2.12 -9.85
C GLY A 147 16.83 2.51 -8.75
N ALA A 148 16.82 3.77 -8.34
CA ALA A 148 17.71 4.31 -7.31
C ALA A 148 17.53 3.63 -5.94
N LEU A 149 16.35 3.05 -5.67
CA LEU A 149 16.08 2.32 -4.43
C LEU A 149 16.88 1.02 -4.29
N LEU A 150 17.44 0.49 -5.38
CA LEU A 150 18.20 -0.74 -5.39
C LEU A 150 19.69 -0.46 -5.68
N GLU A 151 20.40 0.03 -4.67
CA GLU A 151 21.83 0.37 -4.75
C GLU A 151 22.73 -0.83 -5.15
N SER A 152 22.28 -2.06 -4.93
CA SER A 152 23.00 -3.29 -5.24
C SER A 152 22.98 -3.70 -6.72
N MET A 153 22.30 -2.93 -7.57
CA MET A 153 22.19 -3.18 -9.01
C MET A 153 22.62 -1.95 -9.81
N LYS A 154 23.43 -2.13 -10.86
CA LYS A 154 23.82 -1.02 -11.74
C LYS A 154 22.64 -0.60 -12.61
N ILE A 155 22.01 0.53 -12.28
CA ILE A 155 20.91 1.09 -13.06
C ILE A 155 21.47 2.06 -14.11
N VAL A 156 21.03 1.90 -15.36
CA VAL A 156 21.22 2.89 -16.43
C VAL A 156 19.86 3.21 -17.04
N ALA A 157 19.58 4.50 -17.24
CA ALA A 157 18.28 4.96 -17.75
C ALA A 157 18.42 5.88 -18.96
N PHE A 158 17.50 5.72 -19.91
CA PHE A 158 17.49 6.44 -21.20
C PHE A 158 16.08 6.93 -21.56
N ASN A 159 15.99 8.10 -22.18
CA ASN A 159 14.73 8.68 -22.66
C ASN A 159 14.38 8.21 -24.07
N HIS A 160 15.40 7.84 -24.86
CA HIS A 160 15.23 7.53 -26.26
C HIS A 160 16.11 6.34 -26.69
N LEU A 161 15.59 5.54 -27.62
CA LEU A 161 16.28 4.35 -28.11
C LEU A 161 17.63 4.71 -28.77
N SER A 162 17.69 5.77 -29.57
CA SER A 162 18.96 6.21 -30.20
C SER A 162 20.08 6.48 -29.19
N GLU A 163 19.79 7.12 -28.05
CA GLU A 163 20.77 7.39 -26.99
C GLU A 163 21.30 6.09 -26.38
N LEU A 164 20.38 5.15 -26.10
CA LEU A 164 20.73 3.83 -25.60
C LEU A 164 21.60 3.06 -26.60
N LEU A 165 21.30 3.13 -27.89
CA LEU A 165 22.07 2.44 -28.92
C LEU A 165 23.49 2.98 -29.05
N VAL A 166 23.67 4.30 -28.97
CA VAL A 166 25.01 4.92 -28.93
C VAL A 166 25.78 4.41 -27.71
N PHE A 167 25.15 4.38 -26.54
CA PHE A 167 25.76 3.87 -25.31
C PHE A 167 26.16 2.40 -25.41
N LEU A 168 25.28 1.54 -25.93
CA LEU A 168 25.57 0.10 -26.07
C LEU A 168 26.68 -0.19 -27.09
N ARG A 169 26.84 0.64 -28.12
CA ARG A 169 27.86 0.46 -29.16
C ARG A 169 29.23 1.01 -28.77
N THR A 170 29.25 2.15 -28.08
CA THR A 170 30.49 2.93 -27.87
C THR A 170 30.93 2.95 -26.41
N GLY A 171 30.06 2.60 -25.47
CA GLY A 171 30.26 2.86 -24.04
C GLY A 171 30.16 4.34 -23.64
N VAL A 172 29.96 5.24 -24.61
CA VAL A 172 29.85 6.69 -24.40
C VAL A 172 28.37 7.06 -24.34
N GLY A 173 27.99 7.77 -23.27
CA GLY A 173 26.64 8.28 -23.08
C GLY A 173 26.40 8.66 -21.63
N THR A 174 25.66 9.74 -21.42
CA THR A 174 25.22 10.14 -20.08
C THR A 174 23.95 9.37 -19.79
N SER A 175 24.04 8.24 -19.08
CA SER A 175 22.85 7.67 -18.47
C SER A 175 22.32 8.69 -17.47
N ALA A 176 21.00 8.90 -17.42
CA ALA A 176 20.44 9.71 -16.36
C ALA A 176 20.90 9.11 -15.03
N THR A 177 21.43 9.96 -14.15
CA THR A 177 21.64 9.62 -12.74
C THR A 177 20.35 9.94 -12.02
N PRO A 178 19.95 9.14 -11.00
CA PRO A 178 18.92 9.60 -10.10
C PRO A 178 19.34 10.97 -9.60
N ASP A 179 18.48 11.98 -9.78
CA ASP A 179 18.62 13.18 -8.96
C ASP A 179 18.58 12.71 -7.50
N GLN A 180 19.28 13.39 -6.59
CA GLN A 180 19.14 13.08 -5.16
C GLN A 180 17.64 13.10 -4.86
N ILE A 181 17.05 11.93 -4.63
CA ILE A 181 15.60 11.82 -4.46
C ILE A 181 15.28 12.74 -3.30
N GLU A 182 14.65 13.87 -3.60
CA GLU A 182 14.19 14.76 -2.58
C GLU A 182 13.19 13.95 -1.77
N VAL A 183 13.53 13.73 -0.49
CA VAL A 183 12.58 13.21 0.47
C VAL A 183 11.48 14.25 0.48
N ASP A 184 10.36 13.90 -0.13
CA ASP A 184 9.24 14.80 -0.34
C ASP A 184 8.89 15.44 1.01
N ASN A 185 9.25 16.71 1.17
CA ASN A 185 8.76 17.58 2.24
C ASN A 185 7.36 18.02 1.85
N GLN A 186 6.48 17.05 1.54
CA GLN A 186 5.05 17.30 1.54
C GLN A 186 4.75 17.98 2.87
N SER A 187 4.12 19.15 2.82
CA SER A 187 3.62 19.82 4.01
C SER A 187 2.63 18.89 4.69
N LEU A 188 3.14 18.06 5.60
CA LEU A 188 2.36 17.09 6.33
C LEU A 188 1.36 17.86 7.20
N LEU A 189 0.14 17.34 7.26
CA LEU A 189 -0.90 17.92 8.10
C LEU A 189 -0.52 17.76 9.57
N ASP A 190 -0.61 18.81 10.37
CA ASP A 190 -0.21 18.77 11.78
C ASP A 190 -1.43 18.67 12.71
N PHE A 191 -1.35 17.85 13.75
CA PHE A 191 -2.34 17.79 14.85
C PHE A 191 -2.45 19.10 15.63
N GLU A 192 -1.48 20.00 15.53
CA GLU A 192 -1.53 21.36 16.06
C GLU A 192 -2.72 22.16 15.51
N ASP A 193 -3.09 21.91 14.23
CA ASP A 193 -4.23 22.54 13.56
C ASP A 193 -5.60 22.08 14.11
N VAL A 194 -5.63 20.99 14.88
CA VAL A 194 -6.87 20.40 15.39
C VAL A 194 -7.31 21.14 16.64
N ALA A 195 -8.14 22.15 16.44
CA ALA A 195 -8.78 22.90 17.52
C ALA A 195 -9.80 22.01 18.27
N GLY A 196 -9.65 21.92 19.60
CA GLY A 196 -10.51 21.09 20.44
C GLY A 196 -10.25 19.59 20.31
N GLN A 197 -11.27 18.76 20.53
CA GLN A 197 -11.25 17.31 20.24
C GLN A 197 -10.14 16.49 20.93
N SER A 198 -9.80 16.81 22.18
CA SER A 198 -8.77 16.09 22.96
C SER A 198 -9.00 14.57 22.97
N ARG A 199 -10.25 14.13 23.09
CA ARG A 199 -10.61 12.70 23.07
C ARG A 199 -10.34 12.02 21.73
N ALA A 200 -10.58 12.70 20.60
CA ALA A 200 -10.31 12.17 19.27
C ALA A 200 -8.81 12.11 18.97
N ARG A 201 -8.06 13.14 19.38
CA ARG A 201 -6.59 13.16 19.29
C ARG A 201 -5.94 12.06 20.12
N PHE A 202 -6.34 11.94 21.38
CA PHE A 202 -5.88 10.85 22.25
C PHE A 202 -6.25 9.48 21.68
N GLY A 203 -7.45 9.35 21.10
CA GLY A 203 -7.87 8.19 20.35
C GLY A 203 -6.95 7.79 19.21
N ALA A 204 -6.58 8.76 18.37
CA ALA A 204 -5.66 8.59 17.26
C ALA A 204 -4.25 8.19 17.76
N GLU A 205 -3.78 8.80 18.85
CA GLU A 205 -2.51 8.44 19.50
C GLU A 205 -2.50 6.99 19.98
N VAL A 206 -3.53 6.55 20.71
CA VAL A 206 -3.66 5.15 21.17
C VAL A 206 -3.75 4.19 19.99
N ALA A 207 -4.51 4.54 18.95
CA ALA A 207 -4.62 3.74 17.73
C ALA A 207 -3.27 3.58 17.02
N ALA A 208 -2.51 4.67 16.89
CA ALA A 208 -1.18 4.69 16.28
C ALA A 208 -0.15 3.91 17.10
N ALA A 209 -0.16 4.04 18.43
CA ALA A 209 0.75 3.33 19.34
C ALA A 209 0.52 1.81 19.32
N GLY A 210 -0.72 1.36 19.46
CA GLY A 210 -1.05 -0.06 19.62
C GLY A 210 -1.46 -0.79 18.35
N GLY A 211 -1.68 -0.08 17.24
CA GLY A 211 -2.21 -0.63 16.00
C GLY A 211 -3.69 -1.01 16.09
N HIS A 212 -4.50 -0.19 16.77
CA HIS A 212 -5.91 -0.49 17.06
C HIS A 212 -6.86 0.16 16.05
N HIS A 213 -7.75 -0.61 15.46
CA HIS A 213 -8.71 -0.09 14.49
C HIS A 213 -9.73 0.84 15.14
N LEU A 214 -9.98 1.98 14.48
CA LEU A 214 -10.69 3.13 15.06
C LEU A 214 -11.98 3.43 14.29
N LEU A 215 -13.08 3.63 15.01
CA LEU A 215 -14.33 4.20 14.48
C LEU A 215 -14.62 5.55 15.12
N LEU A 216 -14.67 6.60 14.28
CA LEU A 216 -15.05 7.96 14.65
C LEU A 216 -16.53 8.19 14.37
N ILE A 217 -17.30 8.52 15.40
CA ILE A 217 -18.75 8.80 15.28
C ILE A 217 -18.99 10.25 15.66
N GLY A 218 -19.53 11.05 14.75
CA GLY A 218 -19.78 12.47 15.04
C GLY A 218 -20.58 13.15 13.92
N PRO A 219 -21.19 14.31 14.19
CA PRO A 219 -21.96 15.03 13.18
C PRO A 219 -21.07 15.49 12.01
N PRO A 220 -21.67 15.91 10.87
CA PRO A 220 -20.94 16.56 9.79
C PRO A 220 -20.16 17.77 10.32
N GLY A 221 -18.94 17.98 9.81
CA GLY A 221 -18.08 19.10 10.23
C GLY A 221 -17.41 18.94 11.61
N ALA A 222 -17.60 17.82 12.31
CA ALA A 222 -16.96 17.56 13.61
C ALA A 222 -15.44 17.28 13.52
N GLY A 223 -14.81 17.34 12.35
CA GLY A 223 -13.37 17.11 12.19
C GLY A 223 -12.95 15.63 12.06
N LYS A 224 -13.87 14.70 11.79
CA LYS A 224 -13.54 13.26 11.60
C LYS A 224 -12.46 13.04 10.54
N THR A 225 -12.65 13.59 9.34
CA THR A 225 -11.70 13.56 8.23
C THR A 225 -10.39 14.26 8.59
N MET A 226 -10.46 15.35 9.35
CA MET A 226 -9.31 16.15 9.79
C MET A 226 -8.40 15.35 10.73
N ILE A 227 -8.97 14.58 11.67
CA ILE A 227 -8.23 13.65 12.53
C ILE A 227 -7.61 12.53 11.70
N ALA A 228 -8.42 11.87 10.85
CA ALA A 228 -7.98 10.70 10.10
C ALA A 228 -6.82 10.99 9.15
N SER A 229 -6.85 12.14 8.47
CA SER A 229 -5.80 12.53 7.52
C SER A 229 -4.45 12.87 8.17
N ARG A 230 -4.43 13.10 9.48
CA ARG A 230 -3.22 13.42 10.26
C ARG A 230 -2.58 12.20 10.91
N ILE A 231 -3.30 11.08 11.02
CA ILE A 231 -2.77 9.84 11.63
C ILE A 231 -1.43 9.38 11.01
N PRO A 232 -1.21 9.45 9.68
CA PRO A 232 0.10 9.10 9.09
C PRO A 232 1.29 9.86 9.68
N THR A 233 1.06 11.09 10.17
CA THR A 233 2.11 11.97 10.70
C THR A 233 2.53 11.64 12.13
N ILE A 234 1.73 10.83 12.84
CA ILE A 234 2.02 10.35 14.20
C ILE A 234 2.41 8.88 14.24
N LEU A 235 2.35 8.18 13.10
CA LEU A 235 2.87 6.83 12.98
C LEU A 235 4.41 6.86 12.96
N PRO A 236 5.07 5.82 13.49
CA PRO A 236 6.51 5.67 13.34
C PRO A 236 6.91 5.68 11.85
N PRO A 237 8.08 6.25 11.50
CA PRO A 237 8.55 6.22 10.13
C PRO A 237 8.77 4.78 9.67
N LEU A 238 8.40 4.49 8.42
CA LEU A 238 8.62 3.18 7.81
C LEU A 238 10.10 2.82 7.85
N THR A 239 10.41 1.56 8.13
CA THR A 239 11.72 0.99 7.87
C THR A 239 12.00 0.96 6.37
N THR A 240 13.26 0.76 5.99
CA THR A 240 13.64 0.65 4.57
C THR A 240 12.89 -0.50 3.88
N GLU A 241 12.76 -1.65 4.56
CA GLU A 241 12.04 -2.81 4.04
C GLU A 241 10.54 -2.52 3.83
N GLU A 242 9.87 -1.94 4.83
CA GLU A 242 8.47 -1.54 4.73
C GLU A 242 8.25 -0.50 3.62
N SER A 243 9.18 0.45 3.47
CA SER A 243 9.13 1.47 2.40
C SER A 243 9.25 0.83 1.01
N LEU A 244 10.10 -0.18 0.85
CA LEU A 244 10.24 -0.92 -0.41
C LEU A 244 8.98 -1.72 -0.74
N GLU A 245 8.36 -2.39 0.24
CA GLU A 245 7.11 -3.13 0.05
C GLU A 245 5.97 -2.22 -0.42
N VAL A 246 5.82 -1.07 0.24
CA VAL A 246 4.79 -0.07 -0.13
C VAL A 246 5.07 0.50 -1.50
N THR A 247 6.33 0.85 -1.81
CA THR A 247 6.69 1.38 -3.12
C THR A 247 6.43 0.36 -4.23
N ALA A 248 6.71 -0.92 -3.99
CA ALA A 248 6.45 -1.99 -4.96
C ALA A 248 4.94 -2.14 -5.25
N LEU A 249 4.08 -2.01 -4.24
CA LEU A 249 2.63 -2.01 -4.40
C LEU A 249 2.14 -0.84 -5.27
N HIS A 250 2.62 0.37 -4.99
CA HIS A 250 2.27 1.57 -5.75
C HIS A 250 2.82 1.55 -7.18
N SER A 251 4.00 0.96 -7.38
CA SER A 251 4.60 0.74 -8.69
C SER A 251 3.75 -0.18 -9.56
N VAL A 252 3.30 -1.34 -9.03
CA VAL A 252 2.42 -2.26 -9.78
C VAL A 252 1.03 -1.65 -10.04
N ALA A 253 0.54 -0.82 -9.12
CA ALA A 253 -0.72 -0.11 -9.27
C ALA A 253 -0.65 1.06 -10.28
N GLY A 254 0.55 1.54 -10.62
CA GLY A 254 0.76 2.73 -11.44
C GLY A 254 0.38 4.03 -10.72
N THR A 255 0.49 4.07 -9.39
CA THR A 255 0.12 5.23 -8.54
C THR A 255 1.32 5.90 -7.88
N LEU A 256 2.55 5.53 -8.28
CA LEU A 256 3.77 6.05 -7.69
C LEU A 256 4.01 7.54 -7.97
N SER A 257 3.41 8.11 -9.01
CA SER A 257 3.50 9.55 -9.31
C SER A 257 2.94 10.46 -8.19
N GLN A 258 2.21 9.91 -7.23
CA GLN A 258 1.63 10.63 -6.09
C GLN A 258 2.50 10.56 -4.82
N ARG A 259 3.63 9.86 -4.86
CA ARG A 259 4.47 9.57 -3.69
C ARG A 259 5.95 9.47 -4.09
N SER A 260 6.84 10.11 -3.33
CA SER A 260 8.28 9.85 -3.47
C SER A 260 8.61 8.37 -3.18
N PRO A 261 9.35 7.67 -4.05
CA PRO A 261 9.74 6.26 -3.85
C PRO A 261 10.56 6.02 -2.58
N MET A 262 11.24 7.05 -2.05
CA MET A 262 11.99 6.99 -0.78
C MET A 262 11.18 7.46 0.44
N SER A 263 9.90 7.78 0.27
CA SER A 263 9.08 8.29 1.36
C SER A 263 8.95 7.26 2.47
N ARG A 264 9.49 7.60 3.65
CA ARG A 264 9.35 6.82 4.89
C ARG A 264 8.07 7.17 5.65
N ILE A 265 7.22 8.02 5.07
CA ILE A 265 5.93 8.38 5.65
C ILE A 265 4.92 7.30 5.29
N ALA A 266 4.12 6.90 6.27
CA ALA A 266 3.07 5.91 6.07
C ALA A 266 2.04 6.40 5.04
N PRO A 267 1.58 5.56 4.07
CA PRO A 267 0.56 5.98 3.13
C PRO A 267 -0.79 6.20 3.85
N ILE A 268 -1.61 7.08 3.29
CA ILE A 268 -3.05 7.11 3.57
C ILE A 268 -3.83 6.88 2.29
N VAL A 269 -4.73 5.91 2.32
CA VAL A 269 -5.64 5.62 1.20
C VAL A 269 -7.06 5.86 1.68
N ALA A 270 -7.74 6.80 1.02
CA ALA A 270 -9.09 7.23 1.38
C ALA A 270 -10.05 7.02 0.21
N PRO A 271 -10.48 5.78 -0.07
CA PRO A 271 -11.44 5.52 -1.14
C PRO A 271 -12.80 6.15 -0.79
N HIS A 272 -13.44 6.73 -1.79
CA HIS A 272 -14.80 7.25 -1.64
C HIS A 272 -15.77 6.12 -1.25
N HIS A 273 -16.82 6.39 -0.48
CA HIS A 273 -17.76 5.36 -0.01
C HIS A 273 -18.49 4.62 -1.15
N SER A 274 -18.53 5.20 -2.35
CA SER A 274 -19.06 4.58 -3.58
C SER A 274 -18.06 3.65 -4.30
N ALA A 275 -16.85 3.48 -3.76
CA ALA A 275 -15.84 2.59 -4.32
C ALA A 275 -16.37 1.15 -4.43
N THR A 276 -16.03 0.47 -5.52
CA THR A 276 -16.47 -0.91 -5.72
C THR A 276 -15.69 -1.89 -4.84
N ARG A 277 -16.20 -3.12 -4.69
CA ARG A 277 -15.45 -4.20 -4.02
C ARG A 277 -14.07 -4.41 -4.67
N VAL A 278 -13.97 -4.33 -6.00
CA VAL A 278 -12.70 -4.47 -6.74
C VAL A 278 -11.74 -3.32 -6.42
N ALA A 279 -12.23 -2.09 -6.32
CA ALA A 279 -11.39 -0.96 -5.90
C ALA A 279 -10.89 -1.11 -4.45
N MET A 280 -11.70 -1.74 -3.58
CA MET A 280 -11.34 -1.94 -2.18
C MET A 280 -10.30 -3.06 -1.97
N VAL A 281 -10.60 -4.28 -2.41
CA VAL A 281 -9.73 -5.45 -2.16
C VAL A 281 -8.76 -5.77 -3.29
N GLY A 282 -8.97 -5.18 -4.47
CA GLY A 282 -8.19 -5.45 -5.67
C GLY A 282 -8.90 -6.40 -6.63
N GLY A 283 -8.32 -6.51 -7.83
CA GLY A 283 -8.80 -7.37 -8.89
C GLY A 283 -8.53 -6.79 -10.28
N GLY A 284 -9.25 -7.32 -11.27
CA GLY A 284 -9.15 -6.93 -12.67
C GLY A 284 -9.43 -8.12 -13.58
N ALA A 285 -9.94 -7.85 -14.78
CA ALA A 285 -10.29 -8.89 -15.75
C ALA A 285 -9.07 -9.40 -16.53
N HIS A 286 -8.16 -8.49 -16.89
CA HIS A 286 -6.97 -8.81 -17.70
C HIS A 286 -5.69 -8.84 -16.87
N VAL A 287 -5.57 -7.98 -15.86
CA VAL A 287 -4.44 -7.94 -14.92
C VAL A 287 -5.00 -7.76 -13.52
N ILE A 288 -4.56 -8.59 -12.58
CA ILE A 288 -4.94 -8.46 -11.16
C ILE A 288 -4.10 -7.34 -10.55
N ARG A 289 -4.77 -6.27 -10.09
CA ARG A 289 -4.12 -5.14 -9.42
C ARG A 289 -4.44 -5.13 -7.91
N PRO A 290 -3.53 -4.58 -7.08
CA PRO A 290 -3.81 -4.35 -5.67
C PRO A 290 -5.00 -3.39 -5.50
N GLY A 291 -5.76 -3.56 -4.41
CA GLY A 291 -6.84 -2.66 -4.02
C GLY A 291 -6.40 -1.60 -3.02
N ALA A 292 -7.35 -0.75 -2.60
CA ALA A 292 -7.13 0.27 -1.59
C ALA A 292 -6.55 -0.29 -0.28
N CYS A 293 -6.95 -1.50 0.14
CA CYS A 293 -6.42 -2.12 1.35
C CYS A 293 -4.93 -2.50 1.24
N SER A 294 -4.46 -2.91 0.07
CA SER A 294 -3.05 -3.23 -0.17
C SER A 294 -2.23 -1.97 -0.41
N LEU A 295 -2.80 -0.95 -1.05
CA LEU A 295 -2.16 0.37 -1.18
C LEU A 295 -1.99 1.07 0.18
N ALA A 296 -2.84 0.77 1.16
CA ALA A 296 -2.73 1.28 2.52
C ALA A 296 -1.71 0.51 3.38
N HIS A 297 -0.95 -0.43 2.81
CA HIS A 297 -0.02 -1.27 3.57
C HIS A 297 0.99 -0.43 4.37
N HIS A 298 1.25 -0.83 5.62
CA HIS A 298 2.02 -0.12 6.65
C HIS A 298 1.53 1.30 6.96
N GLY A 299 0.33 1.65 6.52
CA GLY A 299 -0.27 2.97 6.73
C GLY A 299 -1.72 2.91 7.15
N VAL A 300 -2.53 3.82 6.61
CA VAL A 300 -3.90 4.07 7.06
C VAL A 300 -4.88 3.85 5.91
N LEU A 301 -5.87 2.98 6.13
CA LEU A 301 -7.05 2.89 5.27
C LEU A 301 -8.17 3.68 5.93
N PHE A 302 -8.50 4.84 5.36
CA PHE A 302 -9.56 5.71 5.88
C PHE A 302 -10.83 5.58 5.03
N ILE A 303 -11.96 5.29 5.66
CA ILE A 303 -13.26 5.24 4.98
C ILE A 303 -14.20 6.22 5.66
N ASP A 304 -14.47 7.33 4.98
CA ASP A 304 -15.48 8.28 5.41
C ASP A 304 -16.88 7.76 5.08
N GLU A 305 -17.87 8.19 5.87
CA GLU A 305 -19.26 7.81 5.72
C GLU A 305 -19.45 6.28 5.58
N ALA A 306 -18.76 5.49 6.42
CA ALA A 306 -18.72 4.04 6.32
C ALA A 306 -20.12 3.36 6.22
N PRO A 307 -21.18 3.83 6.90
CA PRO A 307 -22.53 3.27 6.70
C PRO A 307 -23.15 3.55 5.32
N GLU A 308 -22.60 4.45 4.50
CA GLU A 308 -23.06 4.71 3.13
C GLU A 308 -22.41 3.79 2.09
N CYS A 309 -21.39 3.02 2.48
CA CYS A 309 -20.85 1.99 1.61
C CYS A 309 -21.93 0.98 1.21
N ALA A 310 -21.91 0.59 -0.07
CA ALA A 310 -22.81 -0.47 -0.55
C ALA A 310 -22.58 -1.79 0.20
N THR A 311 -23.64 -2.58 0.30
CA THR A 311 -23.69 -3.81 1.08
C THR A 311 -22.53 -4.75 0.75
N GLY A 312 -21.82 -5.20 1.79
CA GLY A 312 -20.75 -6.19 1.65
C GLY A 312 -19.43 -5.67 1.05
N ILE A 313 -19.25 -4.35 0.89
CA ILE A 313 -17.94 -3.76 0.59
C ILE A 313 -17.05 -3.85 1.84
N LEU A 314 -17.50 -3.30 2.97
CA LEU A 314 -16.69 -3.32 4.20
C LEU A 314 -16.46 -4.74 4.73
N ASP A 315 -17.40 -5.66 4.51
CA ASP A 315 -17.24 -7.07 4.88
C ASP A 315 -16.11 -7.78 4.13
N SER A 316 -15.71 -7.25 2.97
CA SER A 316 -14.58 -7.77 2.20
C SER A 316 -13.23 -7.45 2.85
N LEU A 317 -13.20 -6.50 3.80
CA LEU A 317 -12.00 -6.17 4.58
C LEU A 317 -11.71 -7.17 5.71
N ARG A 318 -12.62 -8.09 6.04
CA ARG A 318 -12.43 -9.01 7.17
C ARG A 318 -11.17 -9.87 7.04
N GLN A 319 -10.90 -10.42 5.85
CA GLN A 319 -9.69 -11.20 5.59
C GLN A 319 -8.42 -10.34 5.79
N PRO A 320 -8.28 -9.17 5.12
CA PRO A 320 -7.14 -8.27 5.36
C PRO A 320 -6.92 -7.91 6.83
N LEU A 321 -7.99 -7.63 7.58
CA LEU A 321 -7.91 -7.27 9.00
C LEU A 321 -7.44 -8.43 9.90
N GLU A 322 -7.55 -9.67 9.45
CA GLU A 322 -7.15 -10.86 10.21
C GLU A 322 -5.76 -11.38 9.81
N SER A 323 -5.51 -11.52 8.51
CA SER A 323 -4.29 -12.14 8.00
C SER A 323 -3.23 -11.13 7.57
N GLY A 324 -3.55 -9.83 7.55
CA GLY A 324 -2.66 -8.79 7.04
C GLY A 324 -2.33 -8.94 5.54
N THR A 325 -3.11 -9.74 4.82
CA THR A 325 -2.88 -10.11 3.42
C THR A 325 -4.22 -10.32 2.72
N ILE A 326 -4.25 -10.11 1.40
CA ILE A 326 -5.42 -10.39 0.57
C ILE A 326 -5.02 -11.31 -0.58
N THR A 327 -5.78 -12.38 -0.76
CA THR A 327 -5.59 -13.32 -1.88
C THR A 327 -6.72 -13.17 -2.87
N ILE A 328 -6.38 -12.81 -4.11
CA ILE A 328 -7.33 -12.57 -5.19
C ILE A 328 -7.21 -13.70 -6.20
N ALA A 329 -8.24 -14.56 -6.21
CA ALA A 329 -8.39 -15.63 -7.19
C ALA A 329 -9.31 -15.20 -8.35
N ARG A 330 -8.78 -15.28 -9.58
CA ARG A 330 -9.50 -15.01 -10.84
C ARG A 330 -9.14 -16.08 -11.88
N SER A 331 -9.84 -16.07 -13.02
CA SER A 331 -9.54 -16.95 -14.15
C SER A 331 -8.11 -16.82 -14.66
N ILE A 332 -7.53 -15.62 -14.55
CA ILE A 332 -6.15 -15.31 -14.98
C ILE A 332 -5.07 -15.70 -13.95
N GLY A 333 -5.45 -16.16 -12.75
CA GLY A 333 -4.49 -16.59 -11.72
C GLY A 333 -4.90 -16.28 -10.29
N ASN A 334 -4.01 -16.64 -9.36
CA ASN A 334 -4.16 -16.36 -7.93
C ASN A 334 -2.97 -15.53 -7.44
N ILE A 335 -3.24 -14.37 -6.85
CA ILE A 335 -2.20 -13.43 -6.41
C ILE A 335 -2.49 -13.00 -4.98
N THR A 336 -1.46 -12.98 -4.14
CA THR A 336 -1.53 -12.48 -2.78
C THR A 336 -0.80 -11.15 -2.66
N PHE A 337 -1.47 -10.14 -2.11
CA PHE A 337 -0.87 -8.85 -1.77
C PHE A 337 -0.82 -8.67 -0.25
N PRO A 338 0.24 -8.04 0.29
CA PRO A 338 0.25 -7.62 1.67
C PRO A 338 -0.76 -6.49 1.89
N SER A 339 -1.36 -6.44 3.07
CA SER A 339 -2.45 -5.51 3.43
C SER A 339 -2.55 -5.33 4.95
N GLN A 340 -1.41 -5.09 5.61
CA GLN A 340 -1.37 -4.68 7.01
C GLN A 340 -1.56 -3.17 7.08
N PHE A 341 -2.68 -2.69 7.61
CA PHE A 341 -2.99 -1.27 7.68
C PHE A 341 -3.78 -0.96 8.95
N LEU A 342 -3.73 0.30 9.39
CA LEU A 342 -4.61 0.82 10.41
C LEU A 342 -5.94 1.24 9.77
N LEU A 343 -7.02 0.50 10.05
CA LEU A 343 -8.36 0.89 9.62
C LEU A 343 -8.90 2.05 10.47
N VAL A 344 -9.33 3.11 9.79
CA VAL A 344 -10.04 4.23 10.39
C VAL A 344 -11.37 4.40 9.65
N LEU A 345 -12.48 4.21 10.36
CA LEU A 345 -13.81 4.44 9.84
C LEU A 345 -14.36 5.74 10.42
N ALA A 346 -15.07 6.52 9.60
CA ALA A 346 -15.88 7.62 10.09
C ALA A 346 -17.35 7.36 9.76
N ALA A 347 -18.22 7.69 10.71
CA ALA A 347 -19.66 7.56 10.56
C ALA A 347 -20.36 8.78 11.14
N ASN A 348 -21.47 9.16 10.52
CA ASN A 348 -22.43 10.05 11.15
C ASN A 348 -23.22 9.27 12.22
N PRO A 349 -23.79 9.93 13.23
CA PRO A 349 -24.56 9.23 14.25
C PRO A 349 -25.92 8.73 13.71
N CYS A 350 -26.43 9.34 12.64
CA CYS A 350 -27.67 8.98 11.97
C CYS A 350 -27.67 9.48 10.52
N PRO A 351 -28.66 9.11 9.68
CA PRO A 351 -28.73 9.54 8.28
C PRO A 351 -28.78 11.07 8.11
N CYS A 352 -29.46 11.80 9.00
CA CYS A 352 -29.49 13.27 8.93
C CYS A 352 -28.29 13.95 9.59
N GLY A 353 -27.38 13.20 10.22
CA GLY A 353 -26.19 13.71 10.89
C GLY A 353 -26.42 14.50 12.19
N LYS A 354 -27.68 14.77 12.57
CA LYS A 354 -28.04 15.67 13.69
C LYS A 354 -28.34 14.95 15.02
N PHE A 355 -28.13 13.63 15.10
CA PHE A 355 -28.27 12.87 16.34
C PHE A 355 -27.02 13.04 17.22
N ALA A 356 -26.83 14.24 17.77
CA ALA A 356 -25.73 14.57 18.68
C ALA A 356 -26.27 15.16 20.00
N GLY A 357 -25.59 14.89 21.12
CA GLY A 357 -26.02 15.32 22.45
C GLY A 357 -27.42 14.81 22.79
N ARG A 358 -28.35 15.72 23.11
CA ARG A 358 -29.77 15.38 23.40
C ARG A 358 -30.61 15.05 22.15
N GLY A 359 -30.03 15.13 20.95
CA GLY A 359 -30.71 14.75 19.70
C GLY A 359 -31.87 15.66 19.26
N LEU A 360 -32.01 16.85 19.87
CA LEU A 360 -33.16 17.76 19.66
C LEU A 360 -33.29 18.29 18.22
N ALA A 361 -32.20 18.33 17.46
CA ALA A 361 -32.18 18.75 16.06
C ALA A 361 -32.35 17.59 15.06
N CYS A 362 -32.45 16.35 15.56
CA CYS A 362 -32.59 15.15 14.75
C CYS A 362 -34.06 14.90 14.40
N SER A 363 -34.35 14.68 13.11
CA SER A 363 -35.67 14.26 12.64
C SER A 363 -35.79 12.74 12.44
N CYS A 364 -34.71 11.98 12.67
CA CYS A 364 -34.72 10.53 12.50
C CYS A 364 -35.40 9.84 13.69
N SER A 365 -36.18 8.80 13.40
CA SER A 365 -36.69 7.90 14.45
C SER A 365 -35.55 7.06 15.05
N SER A 366 -35.73 6.58 16.28
CA SER A 366 -34.78 5.67 16.93
C SER A 366 -34.47 4.42 16.10
N VAL A 367 -35.47 3.91 15.36
CA VAL A 367 -35.32 2.79 14.42
C VAL A 367 -34.43 3.16 13.24
N GLN A 368 -34.56 4.37 12.69
CA GLN A 368 -33.69 4.85 11.60
C GLN A 368 -32.25 5.02 12.06
N VAL A 369 -32.03 5.57 13.26
CA VAL A 369 -30.70 5.71 13.87
C VAL A 369 -30.04 4.33 14.05
N ARG A 370 -30.75 3.39 14.69
CA ARG A 370 -30.24 2.02 14.89
C ARG A 370 -29.98 1.30 13.58
N ARG A 371 -30.89 1.43 12.60
CA ARG A 371 -30.73 0.81 11.26
C ARG A 371 -29.51 1.37 10.53
N TYR A 372 -29.25 2.67 10.66
CA TYR A 372 -28.12 3.33 10.02
C TYR A 372 -26.78 2.78 10.50
N LEU A 373 -26.54 2.82 11.81
CA LEU A 373 -25.31 2.26 12.40
C LEU A 373 -25.26 0.73 12.23
N GLY A 374 -26.42 0.06 12.22
CA GLY A 374 -26.55 -1.37 11.96
C GLY A 374 -26.24 -1.80 10.52
N LYS A 375 -26.02 -0.86 9.57
CA LYS A 375 -25.46 -1.19 8.25
C LYS A 375 -24.01 -1.68 8.36
N LEU A 376 -23.29 -1.27 9.41
CA LEU A 376 -21.99 -1.84 9.75
C LEU A 376 -22.22 -3.24 10.34
N SER A 377 -21.71 -4.26 9.68
CA SER A 377 -21.96 -5.64 10.07
C SER A 377 -21.36 -5.95 11.45
N GLY A 378 -22.03 -6.81 12.23
CA GLY A 378 -21.50 -7.31 13.50
C GLY A 378 -20.08 -7.90 13.37
N PRO A 379 -19.81 -8.77 12.37
CA PRO A 379 -18.47 -9.30 12.13
C PRO A 379 -17.39 -8.24 11.87
N LEU A 380 -17.71 -7.14 11.18
CA LEU A 380 -16.78 -6.01 11.00
C LEU A 380 -16.60 -5.24 12.31
N MET A 381 -17.69 -4.92 13.00
CA MET A 381 -17.67 -4.18 14.27
C MET A 381 -16.88 -4.91 15.37
N ASP A 382 -16.83 -6.24 15.32
CA ASP A 382 -16.00 -7.07 16.20
C ASP A 382 -14.49 -6.97 15.87
N ARG A 383 -14.10 -6.38 14.74
CA ARG A 383 -12.69 -6.11 14.36
C ARG A 383 -12.27 -4.69 14.66
N ILE A 384 -13.23 -3.80 14.91
CA ILE A 384 -12.95 -2.45 15.39
C ILE A 384 -12.64 -2.52 16.89
N ASP A 385 -11.52 -1.94 17.30
CA ASP A 385 -11.04 -2.00 18.68
C ASP A 385 -11.58 -0.82 19.49
N MET A 386 -11.67 0.35 18.87
CA MET A 386 -12.00 1.61 19.52
C MET A 386 -13.17 2.31 18.84
N ARG A 387 -14.05 2.91 19.64
CA ARG A 387 -15.15 3.77 19.18
C ARG A 387 -15.01 5.11 19.87
N ILE A 388 -14.94 6.17 19.09
CA ILE A 388 -14.74 7.50 19.64
C ILE A 388 -15.81 8.43 19.12
N THR A 389 -16.56 8.98 20.05
CA THR A 389 -17.50 10.06 19.77
C THR A 389 -16.70 11.35 19.58
N VAL A 390 -16.86 11.95 18.40
CA VAL A 390 -16.27 13.24 18.04
C VAL A 390 -17.36 14.29 18.15
N GLU A 391 -17.19 15.18 19.13
CA GLU A 391 -18.14 16.25 19.39
C GLU A 391 -18.02 17.37 18.35
N PRO A 392 -19.13 18.04 18.00
CA PRO A 392 -19.07 19.21 17.13
C PRO A 392 -18.22 20.30 17.79
N VAL A 393 -17.35 20.92 16.99
CA VAL A 393 -16.44 21.97 17.46
C VAL A 393 -17.25 23.18 17.91
N GLY A 394 -17.08 23.59 19.17
CA GLY A 394 -17.74 24.76 19.73
C GLY A 394 -17.17 26.06 19.18
N ARG A 395 -17.94 27.16 19.23
CA ARG A 395 -17.44 28.50 18.88
C ARG A 395 -16.19 28.88 19.70
N ALA A 396 -16.15 28.49 20.97
CA ALA A 396 -15.02 28.74 21.86
C ALA A 396 -13.74 28.01 21.40
N ASP A 397 -13.86 26.76 20.94
CA ASP A 397 -12.74 25.97 20.44
C ASP A 397 -12.17 26.56 19.14
N ILE A 398 -13.03 27.02 18.23
CA ILE A 398 -12.61 27.67 16.97
C ILE A 398 -11.92 29.01 17.25
N SER A 399 -12.38 29.76 18.25
CA SER A 399 -11.77 31.03 18.65
C SER A 399 -10.56 30.88 19.56
N SER A 400 -10.25 29.66 20.00
CA SER A 400 -9.19 29.42 20.95
C SER A 400 -7.82 29.65 20.30
N GLN A 401 -6.96 30.42 20.96
CA GLN A 401 -5.56 30.59 20.57
C GLN A 401 -4.64 29.51 21.16
N THR A 402 -5.16 28.61 22.00
CA THR A 402 -4.39 27.44 22.44
C THR A 402 -4.26 26.45 21.30
N LEU A 403 -3.06 26.42 20.74
CA LEU A 403 -2.63 25.45 19.75
C LEU A 403 -2.69 24.03 20.33
N GLY A 404 -3.03 23.05 19.49
CA GLY A 404 -3.00 21.65 19.87
C GLY A 404 -1.58 21.16 20.13
N GLU A 405 -1.43 19.94 20.66
CA GLU A 405 -0.12 19.27 20.61
C GLU A 405 0.22 18.96 19.15
N SER A 406 1.46 19.24 18.75
CA SER A 406 1.90 18.98 17.38
C SER A 406 2.05 17.49 17.09
N SER A 407 1.93 17.13 15.81
CA SER A 407 2.15 15.77 15.32
C SER A 407 3.50 15.22 15.75
N ALA A 408 4.54 16.06 15.77
CA ALA A 408 5.87 15.65 16.21
C ALA A 408 5.92 15.19 17.67
N VAL A 409 5.22 15.89 18.58
CA VAL A 409 5.17 15.51 20.01
C VAL A 409 4.41 14.20 20.19
N ILE A 410 3.27 14.05 19.51
CA ILE A 410 2.48 12.81 19.56
C ILE A 410 3.28 11.65 18.95
N ALA A 411 3.95 11.86 17.82
CA ALA A 411 4.79 10.87 17.15
C ALA A 411 5.91 10.35 18.06
N GLN A 412 6.54 11.22 18.86
CA GLN A 412 7.56 10.82 19.82
C GLN A 412 7.00 9.89 20.90
N ARG A 413 5.81 10.18 21.44
CA ARG A 413 5.14 9.31 22.42
C ARG A 413 4.74 7.97 21.81
N VAL A 414 4.19 7.99 20.60
CA VAL A 414 3.86 6.78 19.82
C VAL A 414 5.10 5.92 19.59
N LEU A 415 6.21 6.52 19.16
CA LEU A 415 7.47 5.83 18.93
C LEU A 415 8.03 5.21 20.22
N ALA A 416 7.98 5.95 21.33
CA ALA A 416 8.42 5.45 22.64
C ALA A 416 7.59 4.23 23.07
N ALA A 417 6.27 4.30 22.98
CA ALA A 417 5.36 3.19 23.29
C ALA A 417 5.62 1.96 22.38
N ARG A 418 5.79 2.18 21.07
CA ARG A 418 6.14 1.11 20.12
C ARG A 418 7.50 0.47 20.44
N THR A 419 8.47 1.26 20.88
CA THR A 419 9.79 0.76 21.29
C THR A 419 9.69 -0.15 22.51
N ILE A 420 8.92 0.25 23.52
CA ILE A 420 8.65 -0.57 24.72
C ILE A 420 7.98 -1.88 24.32
N ALA A 421 6.95 -1.83 23.48
CA ALA A 421 6.25 -3.00 22.97
C ALA A 421 7.18 -3.93 22.18
N ALA A 422 8.00 -3.38 21.27
CA ALA A 422 8.96 -4.15 20.47
C ALA A 422 9.99 -4.89 21.34
N GLN A 423 10.49 -4.25 22.40
CA GLN A 423 11.38 -4.89 23.38
C GLN A 423 10.67 -6.03 24.11
N ARG A 424 9.44 -5.80 24.57
CA ARG A 424 8.61 -6.83 25.23
C ARG A 424 8.30 -8.02 24.33
N PHE A 425 8.16 -7.80 23.03
CA PHE A 425 7.84 -8.83 22.05
C PHE A 425 9.06 -9.40 21.32
N ALA A 426 10.29 -9.06 21.72
CA ALA A 426 11.50 -9.61 21.12
C ALA A 426 11.46 -11.16 21.14
N GLY A 427 11.66 -11.78 19.97
CA GLY A 427 11.57 -13.24 19.81
C GLY A 427 10.14 -13.81 19.77
N ARG A 428 9.10 -12.97 19.80
CA ARG A 428 7.70 -13.36 19.55
C ARG A 428 7.35 -13.10 18.08
N GLY A 429 6.24 -13.68 17.60
CA GLY A 429 5.77 -13.56 16.21
C GLY A 429 4.87 -12.34 15.94
N PHE A 430 4.87 -11.32 16.80
CA PHE A 430 4.03 -10.13 16.69
C PHE A 430 4.77 -8.91 17.26
N THR A 431 4.42 -7.71 16.78
CA THR A 431 5.13 -6.47 17.10
C THR A 431 4.25 -5.40 17.75
N LEU A 432 2.92 -5.52 17.62
CA LEU A 432 1.95 -4.55 18.14
C LEU A 432 1.06 -5.15 19.23
N ASN A 433 0.58 -4.30 20.14
CA ASN A 433 -0.33 -4.72 21.20
C ASN A 433 -1.66 -5.27 20.68
N SER A 434 -2.18 -4.74 19.56
CA SER A 434 -3.39 -5.26 18.92
C SER A 434 -3.24 -6.71 18.42
N GLN A 435 -2.01 -7.16 18.19
CA GLN A 435 -1.68 -8.48 17.66
C GLN A 435 -1.49 -9.56 18.73
N ILE A 436 -1.47 -9.21 20.03
CA ILE A 436 -1.25 -10.17 21.12
C ILE A 436 -2.28 -11.32 21.01
N PRO A 437 -1.85 -12.59 20.87
CA PRO A 437 -2.75 -13.72 20.74
C PRO A 437 -3.65 -13.89 21.96
N ALA A 438 -4.89 -14.34 21.73
CA ALA A 438 -5.88 -14.55 22.80
C ALA A 438 -5.41 -15.51 23.90
N ARG A 439 -4.56 -16.48 23.55
CA ARG A 439 -3.94 -17.41 24.52
C ARG A 439 -3.02 -16.65 25.49
N ASP A 440 -2.18 -15.78 24.98
CA ASP A 440 -1.13 -15.11 25.74
C ASP A 440 -1.73 -14.03 26.66
N LEU A 441 -2.86 -13.43 26.28
CA LEU A 441 -3.65 -12.54 27.16
C LEU A 441 -4.16 -13.24 28.43
N ARG A 442 -4.26 -14.58 28.42
CA ARG A 442 -4.69 -15.40 29.55
C ARG A 442 -3.53 -15.98 30.35
N THR A 443 -2.28 -15.70 29.98
CA THR A 443 -1.10 -16.17 30.70
C THR A 443 -0.17 -15.00 31.01
N ASP A 444 0.61 -14.58 30.03
CA ASP A 444 1.78 -13.72 30.17
C ASP A 444 1.37 -12.24 30.20
N PHE A 445 0.29 -11.90 29.50
CA PHE A 445 -0.14 -10.52 29.28
C PHE A 445 -1.40 -10.14 30.07
N LYS A 446 -1.52 -10.66 31.30
CA LYS A 446 -2.61 -10.27 32.19
C LYS A 446 -2.37 -8.87 32.77
N PRO A 447 -3.40 -8.00 32.78
CA PRO A 447 -3.45 -6.85 33.67
C PRO A 447 -3.24 -7.23 35.14
N ASP A 448 -3.08 -6.22 35.98
CA ASP A 448 -3.04 -6.43 37.43
C ASP A 448 -4.32 -7.12 37.95
N ARG A 449 -4.27 -7.59 39.20
CA ARG A 449 -5.38 -8.33 39.81
C ARG A 449 -6.67 -7.49 39.91
N GLN A 450 -6.58 -6.19 40.17
CA GLN A 450 -7.75 -5.33 40.34
C GLN A 450 -8.44 -5.06 38.99
N ALA A 451 -7.64 -4.79 37.95
CA ALA A 451 -8.07 -4.63 36.57
C ALA A 451 -8.74 -5.89 36.03
N MET A 452 -8.17 -7.07 36.31
CA MET A 452 -8.79 -8.34 35.92
C MET A 452 -10.12 -8.59 36.64
N ALA A 453 -10.23 -8.24 37.93
CA ALA A 453 -11.48 -8.35 38.66
C ALA A 453 -12.58 -7.46 38.07
N PHE A 454 -12.24 -6.22 37.69
CA PHE A 454 -13.15 -5.32 36.98
C PHE A 454 -13.64 -5.91 35.65
N LEU A 455 -12.72 -6.47 34.85
CA LEU A 455 -13.09 -7.08 33.57
C LEU A 455 -14.00 -8.31 33.72
N HIS A 456 -13.80 -9.11 34.77
CA HIS A 456 -14.67 -10.25 35.05
C HIS A 456 -16.07 -9.79 35.51
N ASP A 457 -16.18 -8.76 36.35
CA ASP A 457 -17.48 -8.21 36.74
C ASP A 457 -18.26 -7.64 35.53
N GLU A 458 -17.59 -6.93 34.62
CA GLU A 458 -18.24 -6.44 33.39
C GLU A 458 -18.62 -7.55 32.40
N LEU A 459 -17.89 -8.68 32.41
CA LEU A 459 -18.24 -9.88 31.66
C LEU A 459 -19.45 -10.60 32.28
N ASP A 460 -19.48 -10.77 33.60
CA ASP A 460 -20.58 -11.41 34.35
C ASP A 460 -21.88 -10.61 34.24
N ARG A 461 -21.78 -9.28 34.08
CA ARG A 461 -22.91 -8.38 33.83
C ARG A 461 -23.32 -8.27 32.36
N GLU A 462 -22.74 -9.09 31.49
CA GLU A 462 -23.00 -9.13 30.04
C GLU A 462 -22.78 -7.80 29.30
N ARG A 463 -22.03 -6.87 29.91
CA ARG A 463 -21.63 -5.61 29.27
C ARG A 463 -20.41 -5.78 28.36
N LEU A 464 -19.57 -6.77 28.66
CA LEU A 464 -18.49 -7.23 27.81
C LEU A 464 -18.76 -8.60 27.24
N THR A 465 -18.31 -8.84 26.00
CA THR A 465 -18.16 -10.19 25.47
C THR A 465 -16.75 -10.71 25.77
N ALA A 466 -16.53 -12.02 25.68
CA ALA A 466 -15.19 -12.60 25.83
C ALA A 466 -14.16 -12.02 24.84
N ARG A 467 -14.59 -11.73 23.59
CA ARG A 467 -13.74 -11.03 22.60
C ARG A 467 -13.50 -9.59 23.00
N GLY A 468 -14.51 -8.94 23.57
CA GLY A 468 -14.40 -7.59 24.08
C GLY A 468 -13.40 -7.45 25.20
N LEU A 469 -13.42 -8.39 26.16
CA LEU A 469 -12.43 -8.46 27.22
C LEU A 469 -11.01 -8.52 26.66
N HIS A 470 -10.74 -9.39 25.69
CA HIS A 470 -9.41 -9.47 25.06
C HIS A 470 -8.97 -8.13 24.42
N LYS A 471 -9.89 -7.43 23.74
CA LYS A 471 -9.60 -6.11 23.15
C LYS A 471 -9.29 -5.06 24.21
N VAL A 472 -10.06 -5.03 25.31
CA VAL A 472 -9.79 -4.10 26.42
C VAL A 472 -8.41 -4.36 27.01
N ILE A 473 -7.99 -5.62 27.17
CA ILE A 473 -6.64 -5.93 27.65
C ILE A 473 -5.56 -5.42 26.68
N ARG A 474 -5.72 -5.65 25.37
CA ARG A 474 -4.76 -5.15 24.36
C ARG A 474 -4.66 -3.62 24.34
N LEU A 475 -5.79 -2.94 24.50
CA LEU A 475 -5.85 -1.48 24.66
C LEU A 475 -5.17 -1.04 25.97
N GLY A 476 -5.42 -1.74 27.08
CA GLY A 476 -4.78 -1.49 28.37
C GLY A 476 -3.26 -1.60 28.31
N TRP A 477 -2.73 -2.57 27.55
CA TRP A 477 -1.28 -2.64 27.27
C TRP A 477 -0.74 -1.44 26.51
N THR A 478 -1.53 -0.89 25.59
CA THR A 478 -1.12 0.30 24.85
C THR A 478 -1.12 1.55 25.71
N LEU A 479 -2.10 1.68 26.60
CA LEU A 479 -2.14 2.77 27.58
C LEU A 479 -1.00 2.66 28.59
N ALA A 480 -0.71 1.43 29.05
CA ALA A 480 0.44 1.17 29.91
C ALA A 480 1.76 1.57 29.23
N ASP A 481 1.96 1.22 27.95
CA ASP A 481 3.16 1.59 27.20
C ASP A 481 3.28 3.10 27.01
N LEU A 482 2.19 3.80 26.69
CA LEU A 482 2.15 5.27 26.61
C LEU A 482 2.48 5.93 27.95
N ALA A 483 2.12 5.29 29.06
CA ALA A 483 2.45 5.73 30.41
C ALA A 483 3.83 5.23 30.92
N GLY A 484 4.58 4.46 30.12
CA GLY A 484 5.87 3.89 30.53
C GLY A 484 5.77 2.81 31.61
N ARG A 485 4.63 2.12 31.72
CA ARG A 485 4.36 1.08 32.72
C ARG A 485 4.59 -0.32 32.15
N ASN A 486 5.10 -1.22 32.99
CA ASN A 486 5.39 -2.60 32.59
C ASN A 486 4.18 -3.55 32.68
N GLN A 487 3.06 -3.10 33.24
CA GLN A 487 1.82 -3.87 33.36
C GLN A 487 0.60 -2.93 33.35
N PRO A 488 -0.53 -3.31 32.69
CA PRO A 488 -1.76 -2.53 32.74
C PRO A 488 -2.36 -2.50 34.14
N THR A 489 -2.65 -1.30 34.61
CA THR A 489 -3.31 -1.05 35.89
C THR A 489 -4.83 -1.01 35.74
N LEU A 490 -5.56 -0.93 36.85
CA LEU A 490 -7.01 -0.68 36.83
C LEU A 490 -7.36 0.59 36.03
N GLU A 491 -6.60 1.67 36.20
CA GLU A 491 -6.80 2.93 35.47
C GLU A 491 -6.72 2.72 33.95
N ASP A 492 -5.67 2.03 33.48
CA ASP A 492 -5.47 1.72 32.06
C ASP A 492 -6.64 0.91 31.50
N VAL A 493 -7.08 -0.11 32.23
CA VAL A 493 -8.14 -1.01 31.78
C VAL A 493 -9.50 -0.32 31.79
N THR A 494 -9.80 0.52 32.78
CA THR A 494 -11.04 1.30 32.80
C THR A 494 -11.07 2.32 31.66
N GLN A 495 -9.95 2.99 31.37
CA GLN A 495 -9.85 3.91 30.23
C GLN A 495 -9.96 3.17 28.89
N ALA A 496 -9.31 2.02 28.75
CA ALA A 496 -9.44 1.14 27.57
C ALA A 496 -10.89 0.68 27.35
N TYR A 497 -11.60 0.34 28.42
CA TYR A 497 -13.02 -0.01 28.36
C TYR A 497 -13.87 1.15 27.82
N ALA A 498 -13.64 2.36 28.33
CA ALA A 498 -14.34 3.56 27.86
C ALA A 498 -14.07 3.90 26.38
N LEU A 499 -12.82 3.70 25.91
CA LEU A 499 -12.44 3.88 24.50
C LEU A 499 -13.09 2.85 23.57
N ARG A 500 -13.36 1.65 24.07
CA ARG A 500 -14.01 0.59 23.28
C ARG A 500 -15.51 0.78 23.16
N GLU A 501 -16.19 1.07 24.27
CA GLU A 501 -17.65 1.19 24.28
C GLU A 501 -18.16 2.52 23.70
N GLY A 502 -17.28 3.48 23.44
CA GLY A 502 -17.66 4.78 22.88
C GLY A 502 -17.97 5.84 23.93
N GLY A 503 -17.74 5.54 25.22
CA GLY A 503 -18.06 6.34 26.40
C GLY A 503 -19.34 7.14 26.26
N ILE A 504 -20.47 6.46 26.45
CA ILE A 504 -21.70 7.06 26.93
C ILE A 504 -21.81 6.60 28.38
N SER A 505 -21.17 7.35 29.28
CA SER A 505 -21.50 7.35 30.70
C SER A 505 -22.25 8.63 31.01
#